data_AF-A0A6A6FWN9-F1
#
_entry.id   AF-A0A6A6FWN9-F1
#
_cell.length_a   1.000
_cell.length_b   1.000
_cell.length_c   1.000
_cell.angle_alpha   90.00
_cell.angle_beta   90.00
_cell.angle_gamma   90.00
#
_symmetry.space_group_name_H-M   'P 1'
#
loop_
_entity.id
_entity.type
_entity.pdbx_description
1 polymer ?
#
loop_
_entity_poly.entity_id
_entity_poly.type
_entity_poly.pdbx_seq_one_letter_code
_entity_poly.pdbx_strand_id
1 'polypeptide(L)'
;MQRYTPNSNADLIHPLLGSWASLMDLGRKGDAHLIESLANDILGAGQFESAIDNMLEGVGIEDDHNKGLAKDGFLRIAFGERVAVATKEEKREMAVEYLVDLAAMLLGMKRAGLEERVGEVGECLVGAEVFEAKVVAKVEELYED
;
A
#
# COMPACT_ATOMS: atom_id res chain seq x y z
N MET A 1 24.54 4.81 6.19
CA MET A 1 23.38 4.47 5.34
C MET A 1 22.90 5.76 4.68
N GLN A 2 22.57 5.74 3.38
CA GLN A 2 21.92 6.89 2.75
C GLN A 2 20.50 7.00 3.29
N ARG A 3 20.14 8.13 3.91
CA ARG A 3 18.76 8.43 4.29
C ARG A 3 17.91 8.41 3.02
N TYR A 4 16.94 7.50 2.94
CA TYR A 4 16.00 7.49 1.82
C TYR A 4 15.04 8.65 2.01
N THR A 5 15.18 9.69 1.19
CA THR A 5 14.22 10.79 1.14
C THR A 5 13.37 10.58 -0.12
N PRO A 6 12.08 10.25 0.02
CA PRO A 6 11.18 10.18 -1.12
C PRO A 6 11.07 11.58 -1.73
N ASN A 7 11.28 11.68 -3.04
CA ASN A 7 11.37 12.98 -3.71
C ASN A 7 10.25 13.17 -4.74
N SER A 8 9.43 12.13 -4.98
CA SER A 8 8.41 12.15 -6.03
C SER A 8 7.16 11.33 -5.67
N ASN A 9 6.05 11.60 -6.36
CA ASN A 9 4.84 10.77 -6.25
C ASN A 9 5.08 9.31 -6.68
N ALA A 10 6.04 9.07 -7.56
CA ALA A 10 6.35 7.72 -8.04
C ALA A 10 6.86 6.81 -6.91
N ASP A 11 7.58 7.39 -5.94
CA ASP A 11 8.08 6.69 -4.76
C ASP A 11 6.93 6.14 -3.88
N LEU A 12 5.76 6.78 -3.92
CA LEU A 12 4.58 6.42 -3.13
C LEU A 12 3.75 5.28 -3.77
N ILE A 13 3.96 4.98 -5.05
CA ILE A 13 3.19 3.96 -5.77
C ILE A 13 3.46 2.57 -5.17
N HIS A 14 4.72 2.26 -4.89
CA HIS A 14 5.11 0.94 -4.39
C HIS A 14 4.44 0.58 -3.05
N PRO A 15 4.48 1.41 -2.00
CA PRO A 15 3.78 1.10 -0.75
C PRO A 15 2.25 1.03 -0.93
N LEU A 16 1.64 1.93 -1.72
CA LEU A 16 0.20 1.84 -2.03
C LEU A 16 -0.16 0.51 -2.71
N LEU A 17 0.61 0.11 -3.71
CA LEU A 17 0.39 -1.11 -4.48
C LEU A 17 0.62 -2.36 -3.62
N GLY A 18 1.67 -2.37 -2.79
CA GLY A 18 1.96 -3.47 -1.88
C GLY A 18 0.87 -3.68 -0.82
N SER A 19 0.31 -2.60 -0.28
CA SER A 19 -0.80 -2.67 0.67
C SER A 19 -2.06 -3.22 0.00
N TRP A 20 -2.44 -2.67 -1.16
CA TRP A 20 -3.57 -3.15 -1.97
C TRP A 20 -3.45 -4.64 -2.30
N ALA A 21 -2.30 -5.04 -2.84
CA ALA A 21 -1.98 -6.41 -3.20
C ALA A 21 -2.17 -7.40 -2.03
N SER A 22 -1.63 -7.03 -0.87
CA SER A 22 -1.70 -7.86 0.33
C SER A 22 -3.14 -8.04 0.81
N LEU A 23 -3.95 -6.99 0.74
CA LEU A 23 -5.38 -7.03 1.09
C LEU A 23 -6.21 -7.83 0.08
N MET A 24 -5.90 -7.71 -1.22
CA MET A 24 -6.57 -8.45 -2.28
C MET A 24 -6.32 -9.95 -2.16
N ASP A 25 -5.09 -10.37 -1.89
CA ASP A 25 -4.75 -11.78 -1.68
C ASP A 25 -5.47 -12.36 -0.44
N LEU A 26 -5.61 -11.55 0.63
CA LEU A 26 -6.41 -11.89 1.80
C LEU A 26 -7.92 -11.96 1.52
N GLY A 27 -8.39 -11.46 0.38
CA GLY A 27 -9.81 -11.31 0.05
C GLY A 27 -10.50 -10.17 0.80
N ARG A 28 -9.74 -9.22 1.36
CA ARG A 28 -10.23 -8.04 2.08
C ARG A 28 -10.52 -6.88 1.11
N LYS A 29 -11.43 -7.11 0.17
CA LYS A 29 -11.73 -6.16 -0.93
C LYS A 29 -12.17 -4.78 -0.45
N GLY A 30 -13.01 -4.73 0.59
CA GLY A 30 -13.46 -3.47 1.17
C GLY A 30 -12.29 -2.61 1.64
N ASP A 31 -11.29 -3.22 2.27
CA ASP A 31 -10.08 -2.52 2.70
C ASP A 31 -9.16 -2.18 1.53
N ALA A 32 -9.06 -3.04 0.52
CA ALA A 32 -8.30 -2.75 -0.70
C ALA A 32 -8.87 -1.51 -1.45
N HIS A 33 -10.20 -1.35 -1.48
CA HIS A 33 -10.82 -0.13 -2.03
C HIS A 33 -10.51 1.14 -1.21
N LEU A 34 -10.26 1.02 0.10
CA LEU A 34 -9.76 2.16 0.88
C LEU A 34 -8.37 2.58 0.39
N ILE A 35 -7.52 1.61 0.02
CA ILE A 35 -6.20 1.89 -0.57
C ILE A 35 -6.34 2.56 -1.94
N GLU A 36 -7.28 2.11 -2.78
CA GLU A 36 -7.54 2.75 -4.08
C GLU A 36 -8.00 4.21 -3.93
N SER A 37 -8.92 4.46 -2.98
CA SER A 37 -9.36 5.82 -2.66
C SER A 37 -8.19 6.68 -2.17
N LEU A 38 -7.40 6.16 -1.23
CA LEU A 38 -6.20 6.82 -0.70
C LEU A 38 -5.19 7.13 -1.81
N ALA A 39 -4.96 6.18 -2.71
CA ALA A 39 -4.05 6.35 -3.83
C ALA A 39 -4.52 7.42 -4.81
N ASN A 40 -5.83 7.51 -5.07
CA ASN A 40 -6.40 8.57 -5.89
C ASN A 40 -6.24 9.95 -5.23
N ASP A 41 -6.39 10.04 -3.91
CA ASP A 41 -6.17 11.28 -3.14
C ASP A 41 -4.69 11.74 -3.21
N ILE A 42 -3.74 10.79 -3.18
CA ILE A 42 -2.30 11.07 -3.15
C ILE A 42 -1.69 11.31 -4.55
N LEU A 43 -2.04 10.47 -5.52
CA LEU A 43 -1.42 10.41 -6.84
C LEU A 43 -2.25 11.12 -7.92
N GLY A 44 -3.55 11.27 -7.69
CA GLY A 44 -4.52 11.67 -8.70
C GLY A 44 -5.13 10.48 -9.44
N ALA A 45 -6.32 10.71 -10.01
CA ALA A 45 -7.10 9.67 -10.68
C ALA A 45 -6.33 8.99 -11.83
N GLY A 46 -6.44 7.66 -11.91
CA GLY A 46 -5.91 6.84 -13.01
C GLY A 46 -4.44 6.46 -12.90
N GLN A 47 -3.62 7.16 -12.08
CA GLN A 47 -2.22 6.78 -11.87
C GLN A 47 -2.11 5.42 -11.16
N PHE A 48 -2.91 5.24 -10.11
CA PHE A 48 -2.88 4.00 -9.35
C PHE A 48 -3.48 2.82 -10.12
N GLU A 49 -4.55 3.06 -10.88
CA GLU A 49 -5.14 2.05 -11.76
C GLU A 49 -4.12 1.54 -12.78
N SER A 50 -3.36 2.44 -13.39
CA SER A 50 -2.27 2.07 -14.31
C SER A 50 -1.19 1.25 -13.61
N ALA A 51 -0.87 1.56 -12.35
CA ALA A 51 0.10 0.79 -11.56
C ALA A 51 -0.40 -0.63 -11.25
N ILE A 52 -1.69 -0.78 -10.95
CA ILE A 52 -2.33 -2.09 -10.78
C ILE A 52 -2.27 -2.88 -12.09
N ASP A 53 -2.61 -2.26 -13.23
CA ASP A 53 -2.57 -2.94 -14.53
C ASP A 53 -1.17 -3.40 -14.92
N ASN A 54 -0.16 -2.54 -14.74
CA ASN A 54 1.23 -2.91 -14.98
C ASN A 54 1.69 -4.08 -14.09
N MET A 55 1.22 -4.13 -12.83
CA MET A 55 1.52 -5.23 -11.92
C MET A 55 0.85 -6.53 -12.38
N LEU A 56 -0.42 -6.46 -12.81
CA LEU A 56 -1.18 -7.60 -13.32
C LEU A 56 -0.54 -8.17 -14.59
N GLU A 57 -0.12 -7.31 -15.51
CA GLU A 57 0.65 -7.70 -16.69
C GLU A 57 1.98 -8.35 -16.29
N GLY A 58 2.68 -7.80 -15.29
CA GLY A 58 3.92 -8.35 -14.76
C GLY A 58 3.79 -9.76 -14.18
N VAL A 59 2.59 -10.19 -13.79
CA VAL A 59 2.28 -11.56 -13.34
C VAL A 59 1.55 -12.40 -14.39
N GLY A 60 1.50 -11.92 -15.64
CA GLY A 60 0.97 -12.66 -16.80
C GLY A 60 -0.52 -12.49 -17.06
N ILE A 61 -1.16 -11.45 -16.51
CA ILE A 61 -2.58 -11.15 -16.73
C ILE A 61 -2.70 -9.92 -17.61
N GLU A 62 -2.78 -10.15 -18.92
CA GLU A 62 -2.72 -9.09 -19.92
C GLU A 62 -4.12 -8.61 -20.37
N ASP A 63 -5.11 -9.51 -20.40
CA ASP A 63 -6.45 -9.18 -20.90
C ASP A 63 -7.32 -8.45 -19.86
N ASP A 64 -8.13 -7.51 -20.36
CA ASP A 64 -8.97 -6.64 -19.54
C ASP A 64 -10.01 -7.41 -18.70
N HIS A 65 -10.46 -8.58 -19.19
CA HIS A 65 -11.44 -9.39 -18.47
C HIS A 65 -10.84 -9.98 -17.20
N ASN A 66 -9.68 -10.63 -17.31
CA ASN A 66 -8.99 -11.21 -16.16
C ASN A 66 -8.42 -10.13 -15.24
N LYS A 67 -8.00 -8.97 -15.77
CA LYS A 67 -7.66 -7.80 -14.93
C LYS A 67 -8.85 -7.34 -14.11
N GLY A 68 -10.05 -7.27 -14.71
CA GLY A 68 -11.29 -6.99 -14.01
C GLY A 68 -11.57 -8.00 -12.89
N LEU A 69 -11.48 -9.31 -13.19
CA LEU A 69 -11.66 -10.35 -12.17
C LEU A 69 -10.63 -10.28 -11.03
N ALA A 70 -9.39 -9.88 -11.33
CA ALA A 70 -8.33 -9.67 -10.35
C ALA A 70 -8.63 -8.47 -9.45
N LYS A 71 -8.96 -7.31 -10.03
CA LYS A 71 -9.33 -6.08 -9.32
C LYS A 71 -10.59 -6.24 -8.48
N ASP A 72 -11.54 -7.01 -8.99
CA ASP A 72 -12.74 -7.39 -8.26
C ASP A 72 -12.46 -8.50 -7.24
N GLY A 73 -11.26 -9.08 -7.19
CA GLY A 73 -10.83 -10.14 -6.27
C GLY A 73 -11.59 -11.45 -6.43
N PHE A 74 -12.11 -11.72 -7.63
CA PHE A 74 -12.60 -13.04 -8.05
C PHE A 74 -11.48 -13.94 -8.55
N LEU A 75 -10.35 -13.36 -8.97
CA LEU A 75 -9.14 -14.07 -9.30
C LEU A 75 -8.11 -13.84 -8.19
N ARG A 76 -7.86 -14.87 -7.37
CA ARG A 76 -6.82 -14.82 -6.34
C ARG A 76 -5.45 -14.93 -7.00
N ILE A 77 -4.68 -13.87 -6.89
CA ILE A 77 -3.35 -13.77 -7.46
C ILE A 77 -2.41 -13.39 -6.34
N ALA A 78 -1.34 -14.14 -6.22
CA ALA A 78 -0.24 -13.73 -5.38
C ALA A 78 0.54 -12.61 -6.07
N PHE A 79 0.44 -11.42 -5.51
CA PHE A 79 1.10 -10.23 -6.05
C PHE A 79 2.55 -10.15 -5.54
N GLY A 80 3.47 -10.71 -6.31
CA GLY A 80 4.89 -10.77 -5.97
C GLY A 80 5.25 -11.95 -5.05
N GLU A 81 6.53 -12.35 -5.08
CA GLU A 81 7.00 -13.58 -4.44
C GLU A 81 6.79 -13.60 -2.92
N ARG A 82 7.00 -12.46 -2.24
CA ARG A 82 6.82 -12.38 -0.77
C ARG A 82 5.37 -12.58 -0.35
N VAL A 83 4.43 -11.97 -1.06
CA VAL A 83 3.00 -12.14 -0.78
C VAL A 83 2.58 -13.58 -1.07
N ALA A 84 3.12 -14.23 -2.10
CA ALA A 84 2.73 -15.59 -2.48
C ALA A 84 2.92 -16.63 -1.37
N VAL A 85 4.03 -16.54 -0.65
CA VAL A 85 4.45 -17.58 0.33
C VAL A 85 4.07 -17.23 1.77
N ALA A 86 3.59 -16.01 2.02
CA ALA A 86 3.25 -15.55 3.35
C ALA A 86 1.95 -16.18 3.89
N THR A 87 1.92 -16.40 5.20
CA THR A 87 0.72 -16.72 5.97
C THR A 87 -0.27 -15.56 5.96
N LYS A 88 -1.51 -15.81 6.38
CA LYS A 88 -2.54 -14.75 6.45
C LYS A 88 -2.15 -13.61 7.40
N GLU A 89 -1.50 -13.95 8.51
CA GLU A 89 -1.08 -12.96 9.51
C GLU A 89 0.06 -12.12 8.96
N GLU A 90 1.07 -12.75 8.34
CA GLU A 90 2.17 -12.05 7.67
C GLU A 90 1.67 -11.13 6.54
N LYS A 91 0.67 -11.55 5.76
CA LYS A 91 0.06 -10.68 4.73
C LYS A 91 -0.64 -9.46 5.32
N ARG A 92 -1.32 -9.63 6.45
CA ARG A 92 -1.96 -8.50 7.15
C ARG A 92 -0.90 -7.55 7.66
N GLU A 93 0.17 -8.08 8.24
CA GLU A 93 1.29 -7.27 8.72
C GLU A 93 1.98 -6.55 7.56
N MET A 94 2.24 -7.21 6.44
CA MET A 94 2.79 -6.58 5.24
C MET A 94 1.92 -5.42 4.74
N ALA A 95 0.60 -5.59 4.70
CA ALA A 95 -0.31 -4.52 4.29
C ALA A 95 -0.16 -3.27 5.18
N VAL A 96 0.06 -3.48 6.48
CA VAL A 96 0.25 -2.43 7.49
C VAL A 96 1.65 -1.82 7.38
N GLU A 97 2.69 -2.63 7.21
CA GLU A 97 4.07 -2.16 6.99
C GLU A 97 4.16 -1.24 5.78
N TYR A 98 3.49 -1.59 4.67
CA TYR A 98 3.44 -0.72 3.50
C TYR A 98 2.75 0.63 3.77
N LEU A 99 1.69 0.66 4.60
CA LEU A 99 1.05 1.91 4.99
C LEU A 99 1.89 2.73 5.97
N VAL A 100 2.61 2.06 6.86
CA VAL A 100 3.56 2.70 7.78
C VAL A 100 4.70 3.34 6.99
N ASP A 101 5.23 2.63 6.00
CA ASP A 101 6.22 3.19 5.05
C ASP A 101 5.64 4.40 4.35
N LEU A 102 4.43 4.31 3.78
CA LEU A 102 3.77 5.42 3.10
C LEU A 102 3.62 6.66 4.01
N ALA A 103 3.19 6.47 5.26
CA ALA A 103 3.04 7.54 6.23
C ALA A 103 4.39 8.22 6.55
N ALA A 104 5.43 7.42 6.82
CA ALA A 104 6.78 7.94 7.09
C ALA A 104 7.39 8.69 5.88
N MET A 105 7.07 8.23 4.66
CA MET A 105 7.46 8.92 3.42
C MET A 105 6.77 10.27 3.29
N LEU A 106 5.45 10.34 3.52
CA LEU A 106 4.68 11.59 3.44
C LEU A 106 5.14 12.63 4.47
N LEU A 107 5.45 12.19 5.69
CA LEU A 107 6.05 13.02 6.75
C LEU A 107 7.41 13.59 6.30
N GLY A 108 8.28 12.75 5.73
CA GLY A 108 9.56 13.18 5.16
C GLY A 108 9.40 14.20 4.02
N MET A 109 8.37 14.04 3.20
CA MET A 109 8.02 14.96 2.11
C MET A 109 7.31 16.24 2.60
N LYS A 110 6.97 16.35 3.89
CA LYS A 110 6.21 17.46 4.51
C LYS A 110 4.85 17.71 3.85
N ARG A 111 4.14 16.64 3.47
CA ARG A 111 2.81 16.73 2.85
C ARG A 111 1.70 16.65 3.88
N ALA A 112 1.55 17.75 4.61
CA ALA A 112 0.50 17.93 5.61
C ALA A 112 -0.89 17.58 5.05
N GLY A 113 -1.61 16.72 5.77
CA GLY A 113 -2.98 16.29 5.45
C GLY A 113 -3.09 14.94 4.72
N LEU A 114 -2.10 14.55 3.91
CA LEU A 114 -2.12 13.21 3.29
C LEU A 114 -1.74 12.12 4.29
N GLU A 115 -0.85 12.43 5.22
CA GLU A 115 -0.45 11.56 6.32
C GLU A 115 -1.59 11.23 7.30
N GLU A 116 -2.49 12.19 7.57
CA GLU A 116 -3.71 11.95 8.35
C GLU A 116 -4.62 10.94 7.63
N ARG A 117 -4.79 11.10 6.32
CA ARG A 117 -5.59 10.19 5.49
C ARG A 117 -5.03 8.76 5.48
N VAL A 118 -3.71 8.61 5.45
CA VAL A 118 -3.05 7.29 5.62
C VAL A 118 -3.32 6.73 7.02
N GLY A 119 -3.28 7.59 8.05
CA GLY A 119 -3.61 7.25 9.44
C GLY A 119 -5.00 6.65 9.61
N GLU A 120 -6.03 7.26 9.01
CA GLU A 120 -7.41 6.77 9.05
C GLU A 120 -7.54 5.35 8.47
N VAL A 121 -6.86 5.08 7.35
CA VAL A 121 -6.85 3.75 6.72
C VAL A 121 -6.08 2.75 7.58
N GLY A 122 -4.94 3.15 8.14
CA GLY A 122 -4.16 2.34 9.08
C GLY A 122 -4.93 1.96 10.34
N GLU A 123 -5.67 2.91 10.92
CA GLU A 123 -6.55 2.70 12.07
C GLU A 123 -7.61 1.64 11.76
N CYS A 124 -8.21 1.67 10.58
CA CYS A 124 -9.18 0.64 10.17
C CYS A 124 -8.58 -0.77 10.12
N LEU A 125 -7.27 -0.89 9.89
CA LEU A 125 -6.60 -2.19 9.78
C LEU A 125 -6.11 -2.75 11.12
N VAL A 126 -5.56 -1.91 12.00
CA VAL A 126 -4.90 -2.36 13.25
C VAL A 126 -5.25 -1.53 14.49
N GLY A 127 -6.06 -0.49 14.35
CA GLY A 127 -6.38 0.48 15.40
C GLY A 127 -5.39 1.65 15.45
N ALA A 128 -5.88 2.83 15.86
CA ALA A 128 -5.12 4.08 15.84
C ALA A 128 -3.81 4.00 16.65
N GLU A 129 -3.91 3.56 17.92
CA GLU A 129 -2.75 3.49 18.82
C GLU A 129 -1.63 2.59 18.27
N VAL A 130 -2.00 1.44 17.68
CA VAL A 130 -1.03 0.49 17.12
C VAL A 130 -0.41 1.05 15.85
N PHE A 131 -1.20 1.69 14.99
CA PHE A 131 -0.71 2.26 13.75
C PHE A 131 0.23 3.44 14.02
N GLU A 132 -0.16 4.38 14.87
CA GLU A 132 0.65 5.54 15.25
C GLU A 132 1.99 5.11 15.86
N ALA A 133 1.99 4.13 16.79
CA ALA A 133 3.21 3.62 17.38
C ALA A 133 4.17 3.03 16.32
N LYS A 134 3.65 2.33 15.31
CA LYS A 134 4.45 1.80 14.20
C LYS A 134 5.04 2.91 13.32
N VAL A 135 4.25 3.95 13.03
CA VAL A 135 4.73 5.11 12.25
C VAL A 135 5.83 5.85 13.00
N VAL A 136 5.65 6.11 14.29
CA VAL A 136 6.68 6.76 15.13
C VAL A 136 7.97 5.94 15.12
N ALA A 137 7.90 4.64 15.40
CA ALA A 137 9.07 3.77 15.37
C ALA A 137 9.77 3.77 13.99
N LYS A 138 9.00 3.85 12.90
CA LYS A 138 9.54 3.91 11.53
C LYS A 138 10.23 5.23 11.23
N VAL A 139 9.66 6.35 11.68
CA VAL A 139 10.24 7.68 11.54
C VAL A 139 11.54 7.77 12.33
N GLU A 140 11.56 7.27 13.57
CA GLU A 140 12.78 7.17 14.38
C GLU A 140 13.85 6.35 13.64
N GLU A 141 13.51 5.17 13.11
CA GLU A 141 14.44 4.33 12.32
C GLU A 141 15.04 5.06 11.10
N LEU A 142 14.23 5.86 10.40
CA LEU A 142 14.62 6.48 9.13
C LEU A 142 15.33 7.83 9.30
N TYR A 143 15.05 8.55 10.39
CA TYR A 143 15.40 9.97 10.52
C TYR A 143 16.13 10.35 11.81
N GLU A 144 16.12 9.50 12.85
CA GLU A 144 16.86 9.72 14.09
C GLU A 144 18.09 8.78 14.15
N ASP A 145 19.25 9.33 14.53
CA ASP A 145 20.51 8.59 14.71
C ASP A 145 20.69 8.15 16.18
#